data_AF-A0A1Y5TJJ6-F1
#
_entry.id   AF-A0A1Y5TJJ6-F1
#
_cell.length_a   1.000
_cell.length_b   1.000
_cell.length_c   1.000
_cell.angle_alpha   90.00
_cell.angle_beta   90.00
_cell.angle_gamma   90.00
#
_symmetry.space_group_name_H-M   'P 1'
#
loop_
_entity.id
_entity.type
_entity.pdbx_description
1 polymer ?
#
loop_
_entity_poly.entity_id
_entity_poly.type
_entity_poly.pdbx_seq_one_letter_code
_entity_poly.pdbx_strand_id
1 'polypeptide(L)'
;MPNRFIFRQVYFGDLPTFLADGEIRAKNHGSPQLCHQTSYQEIVNRRGTNEFPMPCGGVVNDYVPFYFSPLTSFTYAIHSGNVPLISPSGMNLGIAQDEERIFFVCQTENLRNSGLDYCFSDFPLNSQVPKPVLEQNIDNLEQHVHWGVFDDYPMASHIPEVSYGGVCQYFKNSDNPPERQLRSQKRMAEFLVKGALSLEYICCIVAKSVEMRDNLRTTMNASDWNIPILSKPGCYF
;
A
#
# COMPACT_ATOMS: atom_id res chain seq x y z
N MET A 1 14.96 0.32 -16.18
CA MET A 1 13.57 -0.10 -15.90
C MET A 1 12.76 1.16 -15.63
N PRO A 2 11.47 1.23 -15.97
CA PRO A 2 10.62 2.34 -15.53
C PRO A 2 10.61 2.43 -13.99
N ASN A 3 10.46 3.64 -13.45
CA ASN A 3 10.39 3.83 -12.01
C ASN A 3 9.06 3.26 -11.47
N ARG A 4 9.12 2.18 -10.70
CA ARG A 4 7.93 1.58 -10.05
C ARG A 4 7.83 2.02 -8.60
N PHE A 5 6.61 2.34 -8.18
CA PHE A 5 6.29 2.88 -6.86
C PHE A 5 5.30 1.98 -6.15
N ILE A 6 5.41 1.96 -4.82
CA ILE A 6 4.55 1.20 -3.93
C ILE A 6 3.92 2.13 -2.89
N PHE A 7 2.67 1.85 -2.54
CA PHE A 7 1.79 2.72 -1.77
C PHE A 7 1.23 1.96 -0.58
N ARG A 8 1.42 2.51 0.62
CA ARG A 8 0.81 2.01 1.86
C ARG A 8 -0.17 3.04 2.40
N GLN A 9 -1.46 2.72 2.35
CA GLN A 9 -2.48 3.55 2.96
C GLN A 9 -2.58 3.29 4.47
N VAL A 10 -2.61 4.35 5.28
CA VAL A 10 -2.80 4.30 6.74
C VAL A 10 -3.77 5.38 7.21
N TYR A 11 -4.19 5.31 8.48
CA TYR A 11 -4.93 6.39 9.12
C TYR A 11 -3.98 7.54 9.47
N PHE A 12 -4.37 8.78 9.17
CA PHE A 12 -3.48 9.93 9.36
C PHE A 12 -3.08 10.15 10.83
N GLY A 13 -3.98 9.80 11.77
CA GLY A 13 -3.72 9.94 13.20
C GLY A 13 -2.66 8.97 13.73
N ASP A 14 -2.26 7.96 12.95
CA ASP A 14 -1.15 7.06 13.30
C ASP A 14 0.22 7.61 12.83
N LEU A 15 0.26 8.72 12.10
CA LEU A 15 1.51 9.33 11.65
C LEU A 15 2.50 9.60 12.80
N PRO A 16 2.10 10.17 13.96
CA PRO A 16 3.02 10.36 15.09
C PRO A 16 3.68 9.04 15.54
N THR A 17 2.95 7.93 15.55
CA THR A 17 3.48 6.61 15.92
C THR A 17 4.57 6.17 14.95
N PHE A 18 4.33 6.26 13.64
CA PHE A 18 5.32 5.88 12.63
C PHE A 18 6.57 6.77 12.70
N LEU A 19 6.41 8.08 12.89
CA LEU A 19 7.53 9.02 13.00
C LEU A 19 8.38 8.75 14.24
N ALA A 20 7.74 8.44 15.38
CA ALA A 20 8.44 8.12 16.63
C ALA A 20 9.19 6.78 16.56
N ASP A 21 8.60 5.77 15.91
CA ASP A 21 9.23 4.47 15.72
C ASP A 21 10.29 4.46 14.60
N GLY A 22 10.18 5.38 13.63
CA GLY A 22 11.07 5.46 12.47
C GLY A 22 10.83 4.40 11.39
N GLU A 23 9.76 3.60 11.51
CA GLU A 23 9.45 2.50 10.60
C GLU A 23 7.94 2.17 10.58
N ILE A 24 7.52 1.45 9.55
CA ILE A 24 6.18 0.85 9.44
C ILE A 24 6.33 -0.65 9.67
N ARG A 25 5.65 -1.20 10.68
CA ARG A 25 5.80 -2.60 11.09
C ARG A 25 4.69 -3.49 10.54
N ALA A 26 5.04 -4.76 10.30
CA ALA A 26 4.10 -5.80 9.97
C ALA A 26 3.17 -6.10 11.15
N LYS A 27 2.01 -6.70 10.89
CA LYS A 27 1.00 -6.96 11.93
C LYS A 27 1.54 -7.87 13.04
N ASN A 28 2.31 -8.90 12.66
CA ASN A 28 2.90 -9.87 13.58
C ASN A 28 4.29 -9.46 14.08
N HIS A 29 4.72 -8.20 13.89
CA HIS A 29 6.02 -7.75 14.35
C HIS A 29 6.16 -7.92 15.87
N GLY A 30 7.35 -8.37 16.32
CA GLY A 30 7.60 -8.69 17.74
C GLY A 30 7.46 -7.50 18.70
N SER A 31 7.59 -6.28 18.18
CA SER A 31 7.25 -5.02 18.87
C SER A 31 6.07 -4.38 18.13
N PRO A 32 4.82 -4.57 18.56
CA PRO A 32 3.65 -4.14 17.81
C PRO A 32 3.49 -2.62 17.80
N GLN A 33 3.01 -2.09 16.67
CA GLN A 33 2.60 -0.69 16.53
C GLN A 33 1.11 -0.53 16.86
N LEU A 34 0.80 0.39 17.78
CA LEU A 34 -0.57 0.71 18.16
C LEU A 34 -1.24 1.61 17.11
N CYS A 35 -1.59 1.02 15.97
CA CYS A 35 -2.23 1.71 14.86
C CYS A 35 -3.70 1.30 14.70
N HIS A 36 -4.47 2.19 14.07
CA HIS A 36 -5.86 1.93 13.72
C HIS A 36 -5.95 0.86 12.63
N GLN A 37 -6.94 -0.01 12.74
CA GLN A 37 -7.22 -1.04 11.74
C GLN A 37 -8.35 -0.57 10.82
N THR A 38 -8.11 -0.76 9.53
CA THR A 38 -9.04 -0.46 8.44
C THR A 38 -9.03 -1.66 7.50
N SER A 39 -9.65 -2.75 7.93
CA SER A 39 -9.55 -4.02 7.22
C SER A 39 -10.67 -4.95 7.64
N TYR A 40 -11.11 -5.82 6.75
CA TYR A 40 -12.01 -6.91 7.12
C TYR A 40 -11.26 -7.96 7.94
N GLN A 41 -11.74 -8.24 9.15
CA GLN A 41 -11.10 -9.15 10.09
C GLN A 41 -10.89 -10.55 9.50
N GLU A 42 -11.81 -11.02 8.66
CA GLU A 42 -11.69 -12.31 7.97
C GLU A 42 -10.45 -12.37 7.05
N ILE A 43 -10.18 -11.29 6.30
CA ILE A 43 -8.99 -11.20 5.44
C ILE A 43 -7.73 -11.18 6.30
N VAL A 44 -7.74 -10.42 7.40
CA VAL A 44 -6.62 -10.36 8.35
C VAL A 44 -6.33 -11.73 8.96
N ASN A 45 -7.36 -12.45 9.41
CA ASN A 45 -7.23 -13.77 9.99
C ASN A 45 -6.66 -14.76 8.99
N ARG A 46 -7.19 -14.77 7.76
CA ARG A 46 -6.73 -15.61 6.66
C ARG A 46 -5.24 -15.37 6.33
N ARG A 47 -4.83 -14.10 6.26
CA ARG A 47 -3.43 -13.68 6.06
C ARG A 47 -2.51 -14.02 7.23
N GLY A 48 -3.06 -14.43 8.37
CA GLY A 48 -2.33 -14.96 9.53
C GLY A 48 -2.09 -16.48 9.47
N THR A 49 -2.47 -17.15 8.38
CA THR A 49 -2.32 -18.61 8.21
C THR A 49 -1.29 -18.95 7.14
N ASN A 50 -0.87 -20.22 7.08
CA ASN A 50 0.04 -20.76 6.07
C ASN A 50 -0.62 -20.98 4.69
N GLU A 51 -1.71 -20.27 4.40
CA GLU A 51 -2.41 -20.43 3.14
C GLU A 51 -1.55 -20.05 1.93
N PHE A 52 -0.73 -19.00 2.07
CA PHE A 52 0.22 -18.58 1.03
C PHE A 52 1.64 -18.98 1.44
N PRO A 53 2.37 -19.73 0.61
CA PRO A 53 3.75 -20.07 0.89
C PRO A 53 4.64 -18.84 0.71
N MET A 54 4.95 -18.15 1.81
CA MET A 54 5.75 -16.93 1.80
C MET A 54 7.23 -17.26 1.58
N PRO A 55 7.90 -16.70 0.57
CA PRO A 55 9.23 -17.16 0.17
C PRO A 55 10.33 -16.68 1.12
N CYS A 56 10.08 -15.65 1.94
CA CYS A 56 10.96 -15.27 3.06
C CYS A 56 10.51 -15.90 4.40
N GLY A 57 9.61 -16.90 4.37
CA GLY A 57 9.07 -17.59 5.54
C GLY A 57 7.94 -16.85 6.25
N GLY A 58 7.28 -17.54 7.18
CA GLY A 58 6.15 -16.99 7.93
C GLY A 58 4.85 -16.96 7.14
N VAL A 59 3.96 -16.06 7.51
CA VAL A 59 2.64 -15.80 6.92
C VAL A 59 2.55 -14.38 6.40
N VAL A 60 1.53 -14.05 5.61
CA VAL A 60 1.39 -12.71 5.02
C VAL A 60 1.37 -11.59 6.06
N ASN A 61 0.82 -11.84 7.26
CA ASN A 61 0.81 -10.88 8.37
C ASN A 61 2.19 -10.59 8.99
N ASP A 62 3.23 -11.35 8.63
CA ASP A 62 4.63 -11.07 8.99
C ASP A 62 5.28 -10.04 8.04
N TYR A 63 4.53 -9.54 7.06
CA TYR A 63 4.97 -8.57 6.07
C TYR A 63 4.15 -7.28 6.15
N VAL A 64 4.78 -6.16 5.79
CA VAL A 64 4.15 -4.88 5.51
C VAL A 64 3.68 -4.89 4.05
N PRO A 65 2.36 -4.88 3.78
CA PRO A 65 1.86 -4.91 2.41
C PRO A 65 1.70 -3.51 1.82
N PHE A 66 2.22 -3.34 0.61
CA PHE A 66 2.07 -2.16 -0.24
C PHE A 66 1.39 -2.56 -1.55
N TYR A 67 0.62 -1.64 -2.13
CA TYR A 67 0.07 -1.79 -3.47
C TYR A 67 0.91 -1.06 -4.50
N PHE A 68 0.93 -1.52 -5.74
CA PHE A 68 1.61 -0.81 -6.85
C PHE A 68 0.85 0.43 -7.37
N SER A 69 -0.27 0.79 -6.74
CA SER A 69 -1.00 2.03 -7.06
C SER A 69 -1.85 2.50 -5.87
N PRO A 70 -2.20 3.80 -5.78
CA PRO A 70 -3.08 4.31 -4.73
C PRO A 70 -4.57 4.02 -5.00
N LEU A 71 -4.93 3.71 -6.25
CA LEU A 71 -6.31 3.38 -6.65
C LEU A 71 -6.52 1.86 -6.66
N THR A 72 -7.13 1.35 -5.60
CA THR A 72 -7.30 -0.08 -5.34
C THR A 72 -8.77 -0.39 -5.03
N SER A 73 -9.18 -1.66 -5.08
CA SER A 73 -10.52 -2.03 -4.61
C SER A 73 -10.69 -1.75 -3.11
N PHE A 74 -9.60 -1.82 -2.34
CA PHE A 74 -9.62 -1.53 -0.91
C PHE A 74 -9.84 -0.04 -0.63
N THR A 75 -9.14 0.85 -1.35
CA THR A 75 -9.34 2.29 -1.24
C THR A 75 -10.73 2.71 -1.74
N TYR A 76 -11.26 2.05 -2.77
CA TYR A 76 -12.65 2.24 -3.18
C TYR A 76 -13.68 1.74 -2.15
N ALA A 77 -13.37 0.65 -1.42
CA ALA A 77 -14.24 0.14 -0.36
C ALA A 77 -14.34 1.11 0.82
N ILE A 78 -13.24 1.79 1.17
CA ILE A 78 -13.23 2.88 2.15
C ILE A 78 -14.09 4.04 1.66
N HIS A 79 -13.84 4.54 0.44
CA HIS A 79 -14.64 5.58 -0.19
C HIS A 79 -16.15 5.29 -0.17
N SER A 80 -16.51 4.03 -0.42
CA SER A 80 -17.90 3.57 -0.46
C SER A 80 -18.51 3.33 0.93
N GLY A 81 -17.79 3.62 2.01
CA GLY A 81 -18.26 3.48 3.38
C GLY A 81 -18.40 2.04 3.88
N ASN A 82 -17.65 1.09 3.29
CA ASN A 82 -17.82 -0.34 3.58
C ASN A 82 -16.81 -0.90 4.60
N VAL A 83 -15.88 -0.09 5.11
CA VAL A 83 -14.77 -0.54 5.96
C VAL A 83 -14.85 0.15 7.32
N PRO A 84 -14.91 -0.61 8.43
CA PRO A 84 -14.90 -0.01 9.76
C PRO A 84 -13.50 0.55 10.10
N LEU A 85 -13.48 1.60 10.90
CA LEU A 85 -12.28 2.12 11.55
C LEU A 85 -12.24 1.59 12.99
N ILE A 86 -11.24 0.78 13.30
CA ILE A 86 -11.07 0.17 14.63
C ILE A 86 -9.84 0.79 15.30
N SER A 87 -9.99 1.26 16.54
CA SER A 87 -8.89 1.81 17.34
C SER A 87 -7.85 0.73 17.70
N PRO A 88 -6.64 1.11 18.13
CA PRO A 88 -5.66 0.16 18.66
C PRO A 88 -6.18 -0.66 19.85
N SER A 89 -7.13 -0.12 20.62
CA SER A 89 -7.79 -0.82 21.74
C SER A 89 -8.95 -1.72 21.32
N GLY A 90 -9.25 -1.83 20.02
CA GLY A 90 -10.33 -2.66 19.49
C GLY A 90 -11.70 -1.99 19.48
N MET A 91 -11.79 -0.70 19.77
CA MET A 91 -13.06 0.03 19.72
C MET A 91 -13.43 0.37 18.28
N ASN A 92 -14.69 0.16 17.90
CA ASN A 92 -15.21 0.62 16.62
C ASN A 92 -15.46 2.13 16.66
N LEU A 93 -14.71 2.89 15.87
CA LEU A 93 -14.79 4.35 15.77
C LEU A 93 -15.73 4.82 14.65
N GLY A 94 -16.44 3.90 13.99
CA GLY A 94 -17.33 4.16 12.88
C GLY A 94 -16.77 3.65 11.56
N ILE A 95 -17.09 4.34 10.47
CA ILE A 95 -16.69 3.98 9.11
C ILE A 95 -15.47 4.80 8.71
N ALA A 96 -14.43 4.12 8.23
CA ALA A 96 -13.24 4.79 7.73
C ALA A 96 -13.58 5.70 6.54
N GLN A 97 -13.05 6.92 6.55
CA GLN A 97 -13.24 7.90 5.48
C GLN A 97 -11.93 8.14 4.73
N ASP A 98 -11.99 8.43 3.43
CA ASP A 98 -10.80 8.75 2.62
C ASP A 98 -10.08 10.01 3.11
N GLU A 99 -10.85 10.96 3.65
CA GLU A 99 -10.41 12.22 4.26
C GLU A 99 -9.61 12.02 5.54
N GLU A 100 -9.44 10.78 6.00
CA GLU A 100 -8.65 10.43 7.17
C GLU A 100 -7.47 9.52 6.81
N ARG A 101 -7.12 9.45 5.52
CA ARG A 101 -6.12 8.53 5.00
C ARG A 101 -4.96 9.26 4.36
N ILE A 102 -3.77 8.74 4.63
CA ILE A 102 -2.55 9.12 3.92
C ILE A 102 -1.89 7.92 3.30
N PHE A 103 -1.08 8.14 2.27
CA PHE A 103 -0.23 7.11 1.69
C PHE A 103 1.23 7.40 2.00
N PHE A 104 1.94 6.41 2.52
CA PHE A 104 3.39 6.36 2.41
C PHE A 104 3.76 5.85 1.02
N VAL A 105 4.65 6.55 0.33
CA VAL A 105 5.09 6.22 -1.04
C VAL A 105 6.57 5.88 -1.02
N CYS A 106 6.93 4.76 -1.63
CA CYS A 106 8.31 4.29 -1.78
C CYS A 106 8.58 3.95 -3.25
N GLN A 107 9.79 4.23 -3.72
CA GLN A 107 10.27 3.74 -5.01
C GLN A 107 10.91 2.36 -4.82
N THR A 108 10.43 1.37 -5.56
CA THR A 108 10.89 -0.03 -5.45
C THR A 108 12.40 -0.20 -5.63
N GLU A 109 13.02 0.57 -6.52
CA GLU A 109 14.45 0.52 -6.78
C GLU A 109 15.29 0.91 -5.54
N ASN A 110 14.76 1.73 -4.64
CA ASN A 110 15.45 2.07 -3.39
C ASN A 110 15.61 0.85 -2.46
N LEU A 111 14.83 -0.22 -2.68
CA LEU A 111 14.86 -1.43 -1.87
C LEU A 111 15.85 -2.48 -2.41
N ARG A 112 16.36 -2.35 -3.64
CA ARG A 112 17.22 -3.35 -4.31
C ARG A 112 18.40 -3.81 -3.46
N ASN A 113 19.10 -2.86 -2.84
CA ASN A 113 20.31 -3.11 -2.03
C ASN A 113 20.10 -2.79 -0.55
N SER A 114 18.86 -2.78 -0.09
CA SER A 114 18.50 -2.47 1.31
C SER A 114 18.90 -3.57 2.30
N GLY A 115 19.12 -4.79 1.83
CA GLY A 115 19.28 -5.98 2.67
C GLY A 115 17.97 -6.46 3.31
N LEU A 116 16.82 -5.85 2.97
CA LEU A 116 15.51 -6.28 3.46
C LEU A 116 15.05 -7.55 2.75
N ASP A 117 14.41 -8.43 3.50
CA ASP A 117 13.64 -9.54 2.95
C ASP A 117 12.32 -9.02 2.37
N TYR A 118 12.13 -9.10 1.06
CA TYR A 118 10.87 -8.75 0.42
C TYR A 118 10.47 -9.75 -0.66
N CYS A 119 9.20 -9.71 -1.04
CA CYS A 119 8.65 -10.39 -2.20
C CYS A 119 7.50 -9.57 -2.79
N PHE A 120 7.06 -9.92 -3.98
CA PHE A 120 5.89 -9.31 -4.61
C PHE A 120 5.06 -10.36 -5.34
N SER A 121 3.76 -10.11 -5.41
CA SER A 121 2.79 -11.00 -6.03
C SER A 121 2.24 -10.44 -7.33
N ASP A 122 1.75 -11.33 -8.20
CA ASP A 122 1.02 -10.98 -9.43
C ASP A 122 -0.50 -10.77 -9.20
N PHE A 123 -1.02 -11.29 -8.09
CA PHE A 123 -2.41 -11.24 -7.65
C PHE A 123 -2.52 -10.98 -6.12
N PRO A 124 -3.70 -10.59 -5.59
CA PRO A 124 -3.86 -10.30 -4.17
C PRO A 124 -3.69 -11.55 -3.31
N LEU A 125 -3.06 -11.39 -2.15
CA LEU A 125 -2.94 -12.46 -1.15
C LEU A 125 -4.15 -12.48 -0.20
N ASN A 126 -5.33 -12.63 -0.80
CA ASN A 126 -6.61 -12.80 -0.10
C ASN A 126 -7.49 -13.89 -0.72
N SER A 127 -7.05 -14.52 -1.82
CA SER A 127 -7.72 -15.59 -2.55
C SER A 127 -6.69 -16.50 -3.20
N GLN A 128 -7.01 -17.79 -3.35
CA GLN A 128 -6.24 -18.76 -4.16
C GLN A 128 -6.73 -18.81 -5.62
N VAL A 129 -7.65 -17.92 -5.99
CA VAL A 129 -8.27 -17.86 -7.32
C VAL A 129 -8.28 -16.41 -7.83
N PRO A 130 -7.50 -16.08 -8.88
CA PRO A 130 -6.41 -16.89 -9.43
C PRO A 130 -5.35 -17.21 -8.37
N LYS A 131 -4.62 -18.32 -8.53
CA LYS A 131 -3.56 -18.69 -7.60
C LYS A 131 -2.40 -17.68 -7.72
N PRO A 132 -2.10 -16.89 -6.68
CA PRO A 132 -1.00 -15.94 -6.75
C PRO A 132 0.35 -16.65 -6.86
N VAL A 133 1.25 -16.07 -7.64
CA VAL A 133 2.67 -16.42 -7.69
C VAL A 133 3.44 -15.31 -6.98
N LEU A 134 4.51 -15.68 -6.28
CA LEU A 134 5.38 -14.76 -5.56
C LEU A 134 6.78 -14.78 -6.19
N GLU A 135 7.42 -13.62 -6.24
CA GLU A 135 8.78 -13.40 -6.72
C GLU A 135 9.58 -12.56 -5.71
N GLN A 136 10.88 -12.83 -5.58
CA GLN A 136 11.78 -12.15 -4.65
C GLN A 136 12.86 -11.35 -5.36
N ASN A 137 13.23 -11.75 -6.58
CA ASN A 137 14.23 -11.04 -7.34
C ASN A 137 13.63 -9.77 -7.95
N ILE A 138 14.04 -8.61 -7.46
CA ILE A 138 13.57 -7.30 -7.95
C ILE A 138 13.83 -7.10 -9.45
N ASP A 139 14.82 -7.77 -10.05
CA ASP A 139 15.03 -7.74 -11.50
C ASP A 139 13.89 -8.34 -12.31
N ASN A 140 13.10 -9.21 -11.68
CA ASN A 140 11.95 -9.85 -12.30
C ASN A 140 10.66 -9.04 -12.16
N LEU A 141 10.69 -7.88 -11.47
CA LEU A 141 9.51 -7.07 -11.18
C LEU A 141 8.75 -6.65 -12.44
N GLU A 142 9.46 -6.28 -13.50
CA GLU A 142 8.85 -5.87 -14.78
C GLU A 142 8.15 -7.01 -15.51
N GLN A 143 8.61 -8.26 -15.39
CA GLN A 143 7.97 -9.39 -16.06
C GLN A 143 6.90 -10.06 -15.19
N HIS A 144 7.04 -9.99 -13.87
CA HIS A 144 6.15 -10.66 -12.92
C HIS A 144 4.83 -9.91 -12.72
N VAL A 145 4.89 -8.59 -12.50
CA VAL A 145 3.68 -7.78 -12.28
C VAL A 145 3.03 -7.45 -13.62
N HIS A 146 1.70 -7.50 -13.67
CA HIS A 146 0.93 -7.24 -14.88
C HIS A 146 0.82 -5.75 -15.23
N TRP A 147 1.95 -5.07 -15.49
CA TRP A 147 2.02 -3.61 -15.70
C TRP A 147 1.09 -3.09 -16.80
N GLY A 148 0.76 -3.89 -17.82
CA GLY A 148 -0.18 -3.51 -18.87
C GLY A 148 -1.56 -3.09 -18.37
N VAL A 149 -2.00 -3.51 -17.17
CA VAL A 149 -3.26 -3.02 -16.57
C VAL A 149 -3.10 -1.81 -15.66
N PHE A 150 -1.87 -1.49 -15.26
CA PHE A 150 -1.51 -0.30 -14.49
C PHE A 150 -1.17 0.89 -15.41
N ASP A 151 -0.55 0.62 -16.55
CA ASP A 151 -0.06 1.63 -17.49
C ASP A 151 -1.05 1.90 -18.65
N ASP A 152 -2.27 1.36 -18.57
CA ASP A 152 -3.31 1.54 -19.59
C ASP A 152 -3.98 2.93 -19.49
N TYR A 153 -4.34 3.51 -20.63
CA TYR A 153 -4.96 4.82 -20.67
C TYR A 153 -6.48 4.77 -20.44
N PRO A 154 -7.05 5.84 -19.87
CA PRO A 154 -6.37 7.07 -19.44
C PRO A 154 -5.79 6.97 -18.01
N MET A 155 -4.74 7.75 -17.77
CA MET A 155 -3.97 7.77 -16.52
C MET A 155 -4.55 8.77 -15.51
N ALA A 156 -4.35 8.47 -14.23
CA ALA A 156 -4.75 9.27 -13.06
C ALA A 156 -3.64 9.21 -11.98
N SER A 157 -3.85 9.88 -10.85
CA SER A 157 -2.96 9.81 -9.67
C SER A 157 -1.50 10.23 -9.88
N HIS A 158 -1.23 11.19 -10.78
CA HIS A 158 0.12 11.66 -11.05
C HIS A 158 0.76 12.33 -9.80
N ILE A 159 2.04 12.02 -9.55
CA ILE A 159 2.86 12.70 -8.51
C ILE A 159 4.18 13.15 -9.16
N PRO A 160 4.19 14.27 -9.91
CA PRO A 160 5.36 14.75 -10.63
C PRO A 160 6.60 14.99 -9.75
N GLU A 161 6.40 15.36 -8.48
CA GLU A 161 7.45 15.66 -7.51
C GLU A 161 8.36 14.46 -7.22
N VAL A 162 7.85 13.24 -7.40
CA VAL A 162 8.63 11.99 -7.28
C VAL A 162 8.74 11.25 -8.61
N SER A 163 8.38 11.90 -9.73
CA SER A 163 8.37 11.29 -11.07
C SER A 163 7.46 10.04 -11.18
N TYR A 164 6.39 9.97 -10.40
CA TYR A 164 5.37 8.94 -10.57
C TYR A 164 4.38 9.36 -11.67
N GLY A 165 4.45 8.64 -12.78
CA GLY A 165 3.66 8.87 -14.00
C GLY A 165 2.16 8.61 -13.87
N GLY A 166 1.69 8.15 -12.71
CA GLY A 166 0.28 7.82 -12.47
C GLY A 166 -0.04 6.35 -12.72
N VAL A 167 -1.33 6.03 -12.68
CA VAL A 167 -1.89 4.70 -12.96
C VAL A 167 -3.17 4.83 -13.78
N CYS A 168 -3.52 3.81 -14.54
CA CYS A 168 -4.81 3.66 -15.21
C CYS A 168 -5.97 4.01 -14.27
N GLN A 169 -6.87 4.88 -14.71
CA GLN A 169 -8.07 5.22 -13.95
C GLN A 169 -9.03 4.02 -13.82
N TYR A 170 -8.98 3.07 -14.76
CA TYR A 170 -9.92 1.97 -14.81
C TYR A 170 -9.46 0.78 -13.99
N PHE A 171 -10.34 0.29 -13.12
CA PHE A 171 -10.05 -0.83 -12.24
C PHE A 171 -10.82 -2.11 -12.59
N LYS A 172 -12.04 -1.98 -13.11
CA LYS A 172 -12.92 -3.13 -13.37
C LYS A 172 -12.41 -4.01 -14.51
N ASN A 173 -12.73 -5.30 -14.42
CA ASN A 173 -12.51 -6.27 -15.49
C ASN A 173 -13.24 -5.84 -16.77
N SER A 174 -12.64 -6.17 -17.91
CA SER A 174 -13.26 -6.04 -19.22
C SER A 174 -12.91 -7.28 -20.04
N ASP A 175 -13.88 -7.80 -20.78
CA ASP A 175 -13.67 -8.99 -21.61
C ASP A 175 -12.80 -8.69 -22.83
N ASN A 176 -12.78 -7.42 -23.27
CA ASN A 176 -12.01 -6.94 -24.42
C ASN A 176 -11.20 -5.66 -24.06
N PRO A 177 -9.91 -5.58 -24.47
CA PRO A 177 -9.08 -6.68 -24.94
C PRO A 177 -8.74 -7.69 -23.82
N PRO A 178 -8.33 -8.93 -24.16
CA PRO A 178 -8.16 -10.03 -23.20
C PRO A 178 -7.22 -9.70 -22.02
N GLU A 179 -6.27 -8.80 -22.20
CA GLU A 179 -5.34 -8.36 -21.16
C GLU A 179 -6.06 -7.69 -19.98
N ARG A 180 -7.24 -7.10 -20.23
CA ARG A 180 -8.12 -6.46 -19.23
C ARG A 180 -8.99 -7.46 -18.47
N GLN A 181 -8.98 -8.73 -18.85
CA GLN A 181 -9.59 -9.78 -18.04
C GLN A 181 -8.81 -9.90 -16.74
N LEU A 182 -9.55 -10.07 -15.64
CA LEU A 182 -9.00 -10.10 -14.28
C LEU A 182 -8.22 -8.84 -13.89
N ARG A 183 -8.41 -7.71 -14.59
CA ARG A 183 -7.80 -6.42 -14.25
C ARG A 183 -7.94 -6.09 -12.77
N SER A 184 -9.13 -6.24 -12.18
CA SER A 184 -9.35 -5.88 -10.78
C SER A 184 -8.52 -6.72 -9.84
N GLN A 185 -8.28 -8.00 -10.16
CA GLN A 185 -7.40 -8.88 -9.39
C GLN A 185 -5.93 -8.55 -9.66
N LYS A 186 -5.49 -8.44 -10.92
CA LYS A 186 -4.12 -8.09 -11.29
C LYS A 186 -3.66 -6.76 -10.66
N ARG A 187 -4.56 -5.77 -10.60
CA ARG A 187 -4.32 -4.46 -9.99
C ARG A 187 -4.20 -4.48 -8.46
N MET A 188 -4.50 -5.61 -7.83
CA MET A 188 -4.35 -5.84 -6.40
C MET A 188 -3.10 -6.67 -6.07
N ALA A 189 -2.19 -6.85 -7.03
CA ALA A 189 -0.81 -7.27 -6.78
C ALA A 189 -0.18 -6.44 -5.64
N GLU A 190 0.62 -7.10 -4.80
CA GLU A 190 1.20 -6.51 -3.60
C GLU A 190 2.73 -6.60 -3.62
N PHE A 191 3.39 -5.60 -3.06
CA PHE A 191 4.79 -5.65 -2.66
C PHE A 191 4.84 -5.81 -1.13
N LEU A 192 5.63 -6.75 -0.65
CA LEU A 192 5.59 -7.23 0.74
C LEU A 192 6.99 -7.18 1.34
N VAL A 193 7.19 -6.35 2.35
CA VAL A 193 8.46 -6.24 3.09
C VAL A 193 8.32 -6.98 4.42
N LYS A 194 9.18 -7.96 4.70
CA LYS A 194 9.09 -8.75 5.93
C LYS A 194 9.50 -7.91 7.15
N GLY A 195 8.77 -8.06 8.25
CA GLY A 195 9.10 -7.43 9.53
C GLY A 195 8.70 -5.96 9.58
N ALA A 196 9.49 -5.07 8.99
CA ALA A 196 9.26 -3.63 9.00
C ALA A 196 9.92 -2.94 7.79
N LEU A 197 9.42 -1.75 7.44
CA LEU A 197 10.06 -0.85 6.49
C LEU A 197 10.44 0.47 7.18
N SER A 198 11.75 0.77 7.19
CA SER A 198 12.28 2.06 7.67
C SER A 198 11.70 3.24 6.88
N LEU A 199 11.43 4.35 7.57
CA LEU A 199 10.92 5.56 6.95
C LEU A 199 11.94 6.23 6.01
N GLU A 200 13.22 5.86 6.07
CA GLU A 200 14.26 6.33 5.15
C GLU A 200 13.98 5.97 3.68
N TYR A 201 13.21 4.89 3.45
CA TYR A 201 12.82 4.46 2.11
C TYR A 201 11.58 5.19 1.56
N ILE A 202 10.93 6.02 2.38
CA ILE A 202 9.74 6.76 1.98
C ILE A 202 10.17 8.05 1.26
N CYS A 203 9.79 8.17 -0.01
CA CYS A 203 10.10 9.36 -0.80
C CYS A 203 9.10 10.51 -0.58
N CYS A 204 7.84 10.20 -0.26
CA CYS A 204 6.86 11.19 0.15
C CYS A 204 5.68 10.56 0.89
N ILE A 205 4.93 11.40 1.59
CA ILE A 205 3.59 11.11 2.10
C ILE A 205 2.59 11.85 1.22
N VAL A 206 1.52 11.17 0.83
CA VAL A 206 0.41 11.77 0.08
C VAL A 206 -0.79 11.95 0.99
N ALA A 207 -1.36 13.16 0.95
CA ALA A 207 -2.59 13.57 1.61
C ALA A 207 -3.68 13.93 0.58
N LYS A 208 -4.96 13.79 0.94
CA LYS A 208 -6.09 14.05 0.03
C LYS A 208 -6.24 15.54 -0.31
N SER A 209 -6.01 16.42 0.66
CA SER A 209 -6.22 17.86 0.53
C SER A 209 -5.03 18.68 1.02
N VAL A 210 -5.01 19.96 0.61
CA VAL A 210 -4.05 20.96 1.09
C VAL A 210 -4.18 21.15 2.60
N GLU A 211 -5.42 21.18 3.10
CA GLU A 211 -5.70 21.31 4.53
C GLU A 211 -5.11 20.15 5.34
N MET A 212 -5.35 18.90 4.93
CA MET A 212 -4.75 17.74 5.60
C MET A 212 -3.22 17.79 5.55
N ARG A 213 -2.65 18.10 4.38
CA ARG A 213 -1.19 18.25 4.23
C ARG A 213 -0.66 19.26 5.25
N ASP A 214 -1.30 20.42 5.35
CA ASP A 214 -0.86 21.50 6.23
C ASP A 214 -1.02 21.14 7.71
N ASN A 215 -2.09 20.42 8.07
CA ASN A 215 -2.27 19.89 9.41
C ASN A 215 -1.15 18.90 9.80
N LEU A 216 -0.75 18.02 8.88
CA LEU A 216 0.30 17.02 9.12
C LEU A 216 1.72 17.60 9.16
N ARG A 217 1.94 18.80 8.58
CA ARG A 217 3.25 19.47 8.63
C ARG A 217 3.67 19.78 10.06
N THR A 218 2.73 20.15 10.94
CA THR A 218 3.03 20.38 12.35
C THR A 218 3.61 19.12 13.00
N THR A 219 3.01 17.95 12.73
CA THR A 219 3.50 16.65 13.23
C THR A 219 4.88 16.31 12.64
N MET A 220 5.08 16.51 11.34
CA MET A 220 6.38 16.26 10.69
C MET A 220 7.49 17.15 11.25
N ASN A 221 7.22 18.46 11.42
CA ASN A 221 8.19 19.42 11.95
C ASN A 221 8.59 19.15 13.40
N ALA A 222 7.76 18.43 14.16
CA ALA A 222 8.05 18.01 15.52
C ALA A 222 8.82 16.68 15.60
N SER A 223 9.08 16.04 14.46
CA SER A 223 9.81 14.77 14.37
C SER A 223 11.25 14.96 13.87
N ASP A 224 12.05 13.90 13.95
CA ASP A 224 13.41 13.88 13.39
C ASP A 224 13.44 13.61 11.87
N TRP A 225 12.26 13.47 11.25
CA TRP A 225 12.11 13.17 9.82
C TRP A 225 11.80 14.43 9.01
N ASN A 226 12.21 14.41 7.74
CA ASN A 226 11.91 15.46 6.77
C ASN A 226 11.31 14.87 5.48
N ILE A 227 10.24 14.10 5.63
CA ILE A 227 9.57 13.46 4.48
C ILE A 227 8.57 14.46 3.86
N PRO A 228 8.65 14.73 2.55
CA PRO A 228 7.72 15.63 1.89
C PRO A 228 6.27 15.14 2.00
N ILE A 229 5.36 16.01 2.48
CA ILE A 229 3.92 15.74 2.46
C ILE A 229 3.30 16.50 1.28
N LEU A 230 2.65 15.77 0.36
CA LEU A 230 2.10 16.28 -0.89
C LEU A 230 0.56 16.16 -0.89
N SER A 231 -0.13 17.20 -1.36
CA SER A 231 -1.59 17.14 -1.57
C SER A 231 -1.89 16.60 -2.96
N LYS A 232 -2.42 15.39 -3.08
CA LYS A 232 -2.73 14.72 -4.35
C LYS A 232 -4.13 14.10 -4.32
N PRO A 233 -5.20 14.90 -4.48
CA PRO A 233 -6.58 14.38 -4.47
C PRO A 233 -6.82 13.30 -5.52
N GLY A 234 -6.12 13.33 -6.66
CA GLY A 234 -6.22 12.30 -7.69
C GLY A 234 -5.69 10.92 -7.29
N CYS A 235 -5.07 10.76 -6.11
CA CYS A 235 -4.71 9.46 -5.52
C CYS A 235 -5.85 8.84 -4.69
N TYR A 236 -7.00 9.50 -4.62
CA TYR A 236 -8.18 9.11 -3.84
C TYR A 236 -9.41 9.05 -4.76
N PHE A 237 -10.51 8.51 -4.23
CA PHE A 237 -11.82 8.51 -4.88
C PHE A 237 -12.68 9.69 -4.40
#